data_AF-A0A8H7G3E6-F1
#
_entry.id   AF-A0A8H7G3E6-F1
#
_cell.length_a   1.000
_cell.length_b   1.000
_cell.length_c   1.000
_cell.angle_alpha   90.00
_cell.angle_beta   90.00
_cell.angle_gamma   90.00
#
_symmetry.space_group_name_H-M   'P 1'
#
loop_
_entity.id
_entity.type
_entity.pdbx_description
1 polymer ?
#
loop_
_entity_poly.entity_id
_entity_poly.type
_entity_poly.pdbx_seq_one_letter_code
_entity_poly.pdbx_strand_id
1 'polypeptide(L)'
;MVRTCQFVTPEEKLLAKRERSRRYEHSVRGRATRNESHRRAYHKSTSRKGPSDKQALPDLPPSLSALASKTLPTSDLFLSTLHDTDLVDEADLDHWDHLPPYSPPSDRIFTTLYISNLIDVMHGRRLRAHREEERHRVETSQSLDLRAVKRMISGLLKAEMKEWDRGQQWLEKEGEFNNGDVCMTMANHFVQWSARRAKALHEQLEALGEGIETYYTLMHTRETFYSAT
;
A
#
# COMPACT_ATOMS: atom_id res chain seq x y z
N MET A 1 2.86 66.61 43.51
CA MET A 1 3.81 65.66 42.87
C MET A 1 3.62 65.73 41.36
N VAL A 2 4.56 66.34 40.65
CA VAL A 2 4.50 66.51 39.19
C VAL A 2 5.11 65.27 38.54
N ARG A 3 4.36 64.56 37.68
CA ARG A 3 4.90 63.45 36.87
C ARG A 3 5.68 64.04 35.70
N THR A 4 7.01 64.10 35.80
CA THR A 4 7.86 64.48 34.67
C THR A 4 7.92 63.34 33.65
N CYS A 5 7.77 63.69 32.36
CA CYS A 5 7.88 62.71 31.29
C CYS A 5 9.33 62.20 31.21
N GLN A 6 9.51 60.89 31.33
CA GLN A 6 10.83 60.25 31.44
C GLN A 6 11.59 60.21 30.08
N PHE A 7 10.92 60.56 28.99
CA PHE A 7 11.47 60.63 27.64
C PHE A 7 11.02 61.93 26.99
N VAL A 8 11.95 62.64 26.37
CA VAL A 8 11.70 63.96 25.76
C VAL A 8 11.16 63.78 24.33
N THR A 9 11.57 62.70 23.65
CA THR A 9 11.14 62.40 22.28
C THR A 9 10.55 60.99 22.12
N PRO A 10 9.68 60.76 21.11
CA PRO A 10 9.18 59.42 20.79
C PRO A 10 10.28 58.42 20.42
N GLU A 11 11.37 58.88 19.80
CA GLU A 11 12.50 58.04 19.41
C GLU A 11 13.28 57.52 20.62
N GLU A 12 13.56 58.38 21.59
CA GLU A 12 14.18 57.99 22.86
C GLU A 12 13.36 56.91 23.58
N LYS A 13 12.04 57.05 23.58
CA LYS A 13 11.12 56.05 24.16
C LYS A 13 11.22 54.70 23.44
N LEU A 14 11.34 54.70 22.12
CA LEU A 14 11.51 53.47 21.32
C LEU A 14 12.87 52.80 21.58
N LEU A 15 13.96 53.58 21.62
CA LEU A 15 15.30 53.08 21.92
C LEU A 15 15.36 52.49 23.33
N ALA A 16 14.84 53.19 24.34
CA ALA A 16 14.78 52.70 25.71
C ALA A 16 13.93 51.43 25.83
N LYS A 17 12.84 51.31 25.06
CA LYS A 17 12.04 50.09 25.00
C LYS A 17 12.83 48.92 24.40
N ARG A 18 13.58 49.15 23.31
CA ARG A 18 14.45 48.13 22.69
C ARG A 18 15.57 47.67 23.62
N GLU A 19 16.24 48.60 24.29
CA GLU A 19 17.28 48.25 25.27
C GLU A 19 16.72 47.45 26.45
N ARG A 20 15.59 47.89 27.02
CA ARG A 20 14.92 47.14 28.09
C ARG A 20 14.53 45.73 27.64
N SER A 21 14.07 45.56 26.39
CA SER A 21 13.79 44.24 25.81
C SER A 21 15.05 43.39 25.73
N ARG A 22 16.16 43.90 25.15
CA ARG A 22 17.43 43.16 25.08
C ARG A 22 17.94 42.76 26.47
N ARG A 23 17.95 43.69 27.43
CA ARG A 23 18.37 43.40 28.82
C ARG A 23 17.47 42.33 29.45
N TYR A 24 16.16 42.40 29.23
CA TYR A 24 15.23 41.39 29.71
C TYR A 24 15.48 40.03 29.07
N GLU A 25 15.68 39.96 27.76
CA GLU A 25 15.96 38.72 27.02
C GLU A 25 17.22 37.99 27.50
N HIS A 26 18.27 38.73 27.89
CA HIS A 26 19.50 38.16 28.43
C HIS A 26 19.43 37.86 29.94
N SER A 27 18.43 38.37 30.65
CA SER A 27 18.24 38.09 32.08
C SER A 27 17.85 36.62 32.34
N VAL A 28 18.09 36.14 33.56
CA VAL A 28 17.65 34.80 34.00
C VAL A 28 16.13 34.64 33.84
N ARG A 29 15.37 35.68 34.17
CA ARG A 29 13.90 35.69 34.06
C ARG A 29 13.41 35.64 32.61
N GLY A 30 14.06 36.37 31.70
CA GLY A 30 13.75 36.33 30.27
C GLY A 30 14.04 34.96 29.65
N ARG A 31 15.19 34.36 29.99
CA ARG A 31 15.53 32.99 29.57
C ARG A 31 14.51 31.96 30.09
N ALA A 32 14.12 32.04 31.36
CA ALA A 32 13.09 31.16 31.93
C ALA A 32 11.74 31.29 31.21
N THR A 33 11.32 32.53 30.89
CA THR A 33 10.07 32.79 30.16
C THR A 33 10.11 32.23 28.74
N ARG A 34 11.25 32.34 28.05
CA ARG A 34 11.46 31.76 26.72
C ARG A 34 11.42 30.22 26.76
N ASN A 35 12.12 29.61 27.71
CA ASN A 35 12.12 28.16 27.89
C ASN A 35 10.73 27.62 28.23
N GLU A 36 9.97 28.32 29.07
CA GLU A 36 8.58 27.98 29.40
C GLU A 36 7.68 28.10 28.16
N SER A 37 7.84 29.15 27.35
CA SER A 37 7.12 29.29 26.07
C SER A 37 7.46 28.15 25.10
N HIS A 38 8.74 27.80 24.96
CA HIS A 38 9.18 26.66 24.14
C HIS A 38 8.63 25.34 24.67
N ARG A 39 8.62 25.11 26.00
CA ARG A 39 7.99 23.94 26.63
C ARG A 39 6.50 23.86 26.33
N ARG A 40 5.78 24.98 26.45
CA ARG A 40 4.34 25.05 26.14
C ARG A 40 4.08 24.82 24.65
N ALA A 41 4.90 25.39 23.78
CA ALA A 41 4.80 25.18 22.33
C ALA A 41 5.08 23.70 21.98
N TYR A 42 6.13 23.12 22.55
CA TYR A 42 6.46 21.71 22.40
C TYR A 42 5.31 20.83 22.89
N HIS A 43 4.85 21.04 24.13
CA HIS A 43 3.72 20.31 24.70
C HIS A 43 2.45 20.48 23.87
N LYS A 44 2.14 21.67 23.34
CA LYS A 44 0.99 21.90 22.45
C LYS A 44 1.15 21.16 21.11
N SER A 45 2.37 21.09 20.59
CA SER A 45 2.68 20.39 19.33
C SER A 45 2.71 18.87 19.48
N THR A 46 3.13 18.35 20.64
CA THR A 46 3.20 16.91 20.93
C THR A 46 1.90 16.36 21.49
N SER A 47 1.19 17.12 22.33
CA SER A 47 -0.14 16.76 22.85
C SER A 47 -1.20 16.67 21.74
N ARG A 48 -1.07 17.46 20.67
CA ARG A 48 -1.94 17.36 19.48
C ARG A 48 -1.70 16.11 18.64
N LYS A 49 -0.62 15.35 18.86
CA LYS A 49 -0.36 14.11 18.12
C LYS A 49 -1.08 12.88 18.70
N GLY A 50 -1.90 13.04 19.75
CA GLY A 50 -2.57 11.93 20.42
C GLY A 50 -1.58 10.91 21.00
N PRO A 51 -2.05 9.85 21.69
CA PRO A 51 -1.28 8.61 21.67
C PRO A 51 -0.97 8.32 20.20
N SER A 52 0.27 7.93 19.89
CA SER A 52 0.61 7.48 18.54
C SER A 52 -0.35 6.33 18.24
N ASP A 53 -1.44 6.64 17.54
CA ASP A 53 -2.35 5.64 16.99
C ASP A 53 -1.42 4.76 16.19
N LYS A 54 -1.10 3.59 16.75
CA LYS A 54 -0.67 2.47 15.96
C LYS A 54 -1.83 2.33 15.00
N GLN A 55 -1.71 2.90 13.79
CA GLN A 55 -2.74 2.82 12.78
C GLN A 55 -3.02 1.34 12.65
N ALA A 56 -4.12 0.90 13.25
CA ALA A 56 -4.52 -0.48 13.20
C ALA A 56 -4.69 -0.77 11.71
N LEU A 57 -3.96 -1.78 11.25
CA LEU A 57 -4.09 -2.20 9.88
C LEU A 57 -5.56 -2.60 9.68
N PRO A 58 -6.24 -2.13 8.62
CA PRO A 58 -7.62 -2.50 8.42
C PRO A 58 -7.72 -4.02 8.24
N ASP A 59 -8.68 -4.63 8.93
CA ASP A 59 -8.96 -6.06 8.78
C ASP A 59 -9.43 -6.35 7.35
N LEU A 60 -8.95 -7.46 6.79
CA LEU A 60 -9.40 -7.92 5.48
C LEU A 60 -10.83 -8.50 5.58
N PRO A 61 -11.73 -8.21 4.61
CA PRO A 61 -13.03 -8.84 4.54
C PRO A 61 -12.92 -10.38 4.53
N PRO A 62 -13.77 -11.12 5.28
CA PRO A 62 -13.70 -12.59 5.30
C PRO A 62 -13.85 -13.24 3.92
N SER A 63 -14.68 -12.66 3.04
CA SER A 63 -14.85 -13.11 1.66
C SER A 63 -13.56 -13.00 0.84
N LEU A 64 -12.82 -11.90 1.00
CA LEU A 64 -11.52 -11.69 0.38
C LEU A 64 -10.52 -12.74 0.88
N SER A 65 -10.43 -12.92 2.20
CA SER A 65 -9.55 -13.92 2.81
C SER A 65 -9.86 -15.35 2.36
N ALA A 66 -11.14 -15.70 2.22
CA ALA A 66 -11.58 -16.99 1.71
C ALA A 66 -11.17 -17.18 0.23
N LEU A 67 -11.37 -16.17 -0.62
CA LEU A 67 -10.97 -16.22 -2.03
C LEU A 67 -9.46 -16.32 -2.21
N ALA A 68 -8.70 -15.54 -1.44
CA ALA A 68 -7.24 -15.53 -1.46
C ALA A 68 -6.63 -16.90 -1.05
N SER A 69 -7.36 -17.67 -0.23
CA SER A 69 -6.89 -18.95 0.32
C SER A 69 -7.24 -20.16 -0.55
N LYS A 70 -7.95 -19.97 -1.67
CA LYS A 70 -8.15 -21.02 -2.68
C LYS A 70 -6.78 -21.53 -3.17
N THR A 71 -6.66 -22.79 -3.57
CA THR A 71 -5.40 -23.31 -4.12
C THR A 71 -5.11 -22.70 -5.49
N LEU A 72 -3.82 -22.54 -5.83
CA LEU A 72 -3.41 -22.25 -7.21
C LEU A 72 -3.48 -23.53 -8.03
N PRO A 73 -3.56 -23.43 -9.38
CA PRO A 73 -3.39 -24.58 -10.23
C PRO A 73 -2.03 -25.25 -10.02
N THR A 74 -1.96 -26.54 -10.34
CA THR A 74 -0.73 -27.36 -10.23
C THR A 74 -0.47 -28.15 -11.51
N SER A 75 -1.07 -27.72 -12.63
CA SER A 75 -0.89 -28.38 -13.92
C SER A 75 0.48 -28.05 -14.52
N ASP A 76 0.96 -28.92 -15.41
CA ASP A 76 2.22 -28.69 -16.11
C ASP A 76 2.19 -27.39 -16.93
N LEU A 77 1.02 -27.01 -17.45
CA LEU A 77 0.86 -25.76 -18.19
C LEU A 77 1.00 -24.52 -17.28
N PHE A 78 0.42 -24.56 -16.08
CA PHE A 78 0.60 -23.51 -15.08
C PHE A 78 2.07 -23.37 -14.70
N LEU A 79 2.75 -24.49 -14.40
CA LEU A 79 4.16 -24.49 -14.03
C LEU A 79 5.04 -23.98 -15.19
N SER A 80 4.78 -24.44 -16.41
CA SER A 80 5.53 -23.98 -17.60
C SER A 80 5.41 -22.47 -17.78
N THR A 81 4.19 -21.93 -17.68
CA THR A 81 3.95 -20.48 -17.78
C THR A 81 4.60 -19.71 -16.62
N LEU A 82 4.62 -20.29 -15.41
CA LEU A 82 5.22 -19.66 -14.25
C LEU A 82 6.75 -19.48 -14.39
N HIS A 83 7.43 -20.45 -15.01
CA HIS A 83 8.90 -20.47 -15.08
C HIS A 83 9.47 -19.94 -16.40
N ASP A 84 8.77 -20.09 -17.52
CA ASP A 84 9.30 -19.80 -18.85
C ASP A 84 8.33 -18.91 -19.65
N THR A 85 8.83 -17.78 -20.15
CA THR A 85 8.08 -16.86 -21.00
C THR A 85 7.98 -17.33 -22.45
N ASP A 86 8.85 -18.25 -22.86
CA ASP A 86 9.04 -18.61 -24.26
C ASP A 86 8.29 -19.90 -24.63
N LEU A 87 7.81 -20.66 -23.63
CA LEU A 87 7.06 -21.92 -23.85
C LEU A 87 5.60 -21.70 -24.25
N VAL A 88 4.99 -20.60 -23.80
CA VAL A 88 3.57 -20.30 -24.03
C VAL A 88 3.48 -18.92 -24.68
N ASP A 89 2.79 -18.84 -25.82
CA ASP A 89 2.49 -17.56 -26.44
C ASP A 89 1.43 -16.80 -25.63
N GLU A 90 1.87 -15.75 -24.94
CA GLU A 90 1.04 -14.89 -24.08
C GLU A 90 0.67 -13.55 -24.75
N ALA A 91 1.01 -13.33 -26.02
CA ALA A 91 0.90 -12.00 -26.66
C ALA A 91 -0.52 -11.41 -26.64
N ASP A 92 -1.53 -12.28 -26.74
CA ASP A 92 -2.94 -11.87 -26.81
C ASP A 92 -3.67 -11.90 -25.46
N LEU A 93 -2.95 -12.08 -24.34
CA LEU A 93 -3.57 -12.30 -23.02
C LEU A 93 -3.74 -11.03 -22.17
N ASP A 94 -3.17 -9.90 -22.58
CA ASP A 94 -3.17 -8.65 -21.80
C ASP A 94 -4.56 -8.16 -21.42
N HIS A 95 -5.55 -8.37 -22.29
CA HIS A 95 -6.93 -7.96 -22.02
C HIS A 95 -7.54 -8.67 -20.80
N TRP A 96 -7.04 -9.85 -20.43
CA TRP A 96 -7.48 -10.59 -19.24
C TRP A 96 -6.82 -10.09 -17.95
N ASP A 97 -5.74 -9.31 -18.01
CA ASP A 97 -5.07 -8.76 -16.82
C ASP A 97 -5.75 -7.49 -16.28
N HIS A 98 -6.78 -7.03 -16.97
CA HIS A 98 -7.57 -5.88 -16.57
C HIS A 98 -8.92 -6.31 -16.02
N LEU A 99 -9.52 -5.40 -15.25
CA LEU A 99 -10.87 -5.56 -14.78
C LEU A 99 -11.83 -5.71 -15.98
N PRO A 100 -12.84 -6.60 -15.92
CA PRO A 100 -13.90 -6.64 -16.93
C PRO A 100 -14.60 -5.27 -17.10
N PRO A 101 -15.30 -5.03 -18.23
CA PRO A 101 -15.79 -6.02 -19.20
C PRO A 101 -14.75 -6.45 -20.25
N TYR A 102 -14.75 -7.75 -20.54
CA TYR A 102 -13.94 -8.32 -21.62
C TYR A 102 -14.69 -8.27 -22.95
N SER A 103 -13.97 -8.06 -24.04
CA SER A 103 -14.58 -8.17 -25.37
C SER A 103 -14.93 -9.63 -25.64
N PRO A 104 -16.17 -9.93 -26.10
CA PRO A 104 -16.52 -11.29 -26.47
C PRO A 104 -15.60 -11.71 -27.63
N PRO A 105 -14.89 -12.82 -27.50
CA PRO A 105 -14.02 -13.31 -28.54
C PRO A 105 -14.83 -13.64 -29.80
N SER A 106 -14.32 -13.23 -30.96
CA SER A 106 -15.15 -13.00 -32.15
C SER A 106 -15.81 -14.23 -32.76
N ASP A 107 -15.27 -15.45 -32.61
CA ASP A 107 -15.84 -16.65 -33.27
C ASP A 107 -15.37 -18.00 -32.66
N ARG A 108 -14.87 -18.01 -31.42
CA ARG A 108 -14.26 -19.23 -30.85
C ARG A 108 -15.27 -20.07 -30.06
N ILE A 109 -15.38 -21.35 -30.41
CA ILE A 109 -16.02 -22.36 -29.55
C ILE A 109 -15.08 -22.63 -28.39
N PHE A 110 -15.46 -22.18 -27.19
CA PHE A 110 -14.71 -22.46 -25.98
C PHE A 110 -15.03 -23.84 -25.45
N THR A 111 -14.05 -24.72 -25.57
CA THR A 111 -14.10 -26.00 -24.87
C THR A 111 -13.77 -25.78 -23.40
N THR A 112 -14.29 -26.65 -22.53
CA THR A 112 -13.93 -26.66 -21.10
C THR A 112 -12.41 -26.79 -20.90
N LEU A 113 -11.73 -27.55 -21.77
CA LEU A 113 -10.29 -27.68 -21.79
C LEU A 113 -9.59 -26.35 -22.08
N TYR A 114 -10.07 -25.59 -23.07
CA TYR A 114 -9.52 -24.26 -23.36
C TYR A 114 -9.63 -23.34 -22.14
N ILE A 115 -10.79 -23.31 -21.48
CA ILE A 115 -11.01 -22.45 -20.31
C ILE A 115 -10.06 -22.87 -19.18
N SER A 116 -9.92 -24.17 -18.90
CA SER A 116 -8.97 -24.68 -17.91
C SER A 116 -7.54 -24.26 -18.22
N ASN A 117 -7.10 -24.40 -19.48
CA ASN A 117 -5.77 -24.01 -19.90
C ASN A 117 -5.56 -22.49 -19.77
N LEU A 118 -6.57 -21.68 -20.12
CA LEU A 118 -6.50 -20.23 -19.98
C LEU A 118 -6.38 -19.82 -18.50
N ILE A 119 -7.11 -20.48 -17.60
CA ILE A 119 -6.99 -20.26 -16.15
C ILE A 119 -5.56 -20.55 -15.69
N ASP A 120 -4.99 -21.68 -16.10
CA ASP A 120 -3.63 -22.10 -15.75
C ASP A 120 -2.58 -21.08 -16.21
N VAL A 121 -2.65 -20.66 -17.48
CA VAL A 121 -1.75 -19.66 -18.04
C VAL A 121 -1.89 -18.33 -17.30
N MET A 122 -3.11 -17.85 -17.07
CA MET A 122 -3.32 -16.57 -16.41
C MET A 122 -2.86 -16.55 -14.95
N HIS A 123 -3.06 -17.64 -14.17
CA HIS A 123 -2.50 -17.70 -12.81
C HIS A 123 -0.97 -17.79 -12.83
N GLY A 124 -0.38 -18.55 -13.76
CA GLY A 124 1.07 -18.68 -13.89
C GLY A 124 1.73 -17.33 -14.23
N ARG A 125 1.23 -16.68 -15.29
CA ARG A 125 1.66 -15.35 -15.73
C ARG A 125 1.61 -14.31 -14.62
N ARG A 126 0.47 -14.22 -13.93
CA ARG A 126 0.27 -13.23 -12.87
C ARG A 126 1.14 -13.49 -11.64
N LEU A 127 1.34 -14.76 -11.28
CA LEU A 127 2.26 -15.11 -10.19
C LEU A 127 3.70 -14.77 -10.54
N ARG A 128 4.14 -15.03 -11.78
CA ARG A 128 5.44 -14.62 -12.28
C ARG A 128 5.62 -13.10 -12.19
N ALA A 129 4.65 -12.32 -12.67
CA ALA A 129 4.68 -10.86 -12.59
C ALA A 129 4.69 -10.36 -11.14
N HIS A 130 3.88 -10.95 -10.25
CA HIS A 130 3.85 -10.57 -8.85
C HIS A 130 5.17 -10.82 -8.13
N ARG A 131 5.84 -11.95 -8.40
CA ARG A 131 7.17 -12.26 -7.89
C ARG A 131 8.20 -11.22 -8.32
N GLU A 132 8.17 -10.82 -9.60
CA GLU A 132 9.06 -9.78 -10.12
C GLU A 132 8.82 -8.43 -9.44
N GLU A 133 7.56 -8.01 -9.30
CA GLU A 133 7.24 -6.79 -8.56
C GLU A 133 7.67 -6.86 -7.09
N GLU A 134 7.54 -8.03 -6.45
CA GLU A 134 8.00 -8.25 -5.08
C GLU A 134 9.51 -8.07 -4.95
N ARG A 135 10.29 -8.68 -5.86
CA ARG A 135 11.76 -8.51 -5.90
C ARG A 135 12.13 -7.04 -6.08
N HIS A 136 11.59 -6.38 -7.09
CA HIS A 136 11.86 -4.96 -7.35
C HIS A 136 11.49 -4.07 -6.15
N ARG A 137 10.39 -4.38 -5.44
CA ARG A 137 10.03 -3.66 -4.20
C ARG A 137 11.04 -3.87 -3.09
N VAL A 138 11.53 -5.10 -2.89
CA VAL A 138 12.56 -5.39 -1.89
C VAL A 138 13.83 -4.60 -2.19
N GLU A 139 14.30 -4.62 -3.44
CA GLU A 139 15.47 -3.85 -3.88
C GLU A 139 15.29 -2.35 -3.63
N THR A 140 14.14 -1.79 -4.02
CA THR A 140 13.83 -0.38 -3.79
C THR A 140 13.79 -0.05 -2.30
N SER A 141 13.24 -0.95 -1.48
CA SER A 141 13.06 -0.74 -0.03
C SER A 141 14.37 -0.63 0.74
N GLN A 142 15.47 -1.22 0.25
CA GLN A 142 16.79 -1.14 0.88
C GLN A 142 17.31 0.30 0.96
N SER A 143 16.86 1.17 0.05
CA SER A 143 17.24 2.59 0.00
C SER A 143 16.28 3.52 0.75
N LEU A 144 15.15 3.01 1.22
CA LEU A 144 14.06 3.80 1.80
C LEU A 144 14.00 3.65 3.32
N ASP A 145 13.53 4.69 4.00
CA ASP A 145 13.18 4.57 5.41
C ASP A 145 11.90 3.73 5.60
N LEU A 146 11.76 3.12 6.79
CA LEU A 146 10.62 2.26 7.13
C LEU A 146 9.25 2.94 6.90
N ARG A 147 9.15 4.25 7.12
CA ARG A 147 7.90 5.00 6.94
C ARG A 147 7.57 5.17 5.45
N ALA A 148 8.56 5.36 4.59
CA ALA A 148 8.39 5.39 3.15
C ALA A 148 7.93 4.03 2.62
N VAL A 149 8.56 2.94 3.06
CA VAL A 149 8.14 1.58 2.67
C VAL A 149 6.70 1.29 3.11
N LYS A 150 6.34 1.57 4.37
CA LYS A 150 4.95 1.42 4.85
C LYS A 150 3.94 2.22 4.03
N ARG A 151 4.26 3.47 3.67
CA ARG A 151 3.37 4.30 2.84
C ARG A 151 3.21 3.73 1.44
N MET A 152 4.30 3.24 0.83
CA MET A 152 4.26 2.61 -0.49
C MET A 152 3.35 1.37 -0.47
N ILE A 153 3.59 0.42 0.45
CA ILE A 153 2.79 -0.82 0.52
C ILE A 153 1.34 -0.52 0.90
N SER A 154 1.08 0.44 1.81
CA SER A 154 -0.28 0.87 2.13
C SER A 154 -1.00 1.48 0.92
N GLY A 155 -0.28 2.24 0.08
CA GLY A 155 -0.82 2.75 -1.18
C GLY A 155 -1.21 1.63 -2.15
N LEU A 156 -0.34 0.64 -2.31
CA LEU A 156 -0.61 -0.55 -3.14
C LEU A 156 -1.80 -1.36 -2.62
N LEU A 157 -1.86 -1.63 -1.32
CA LEU A 157 -2.99 -2.34 -0.71
C LEU A 157 -4.31 -1.61 -0.97
N LYS A 158 -4.34 -0.28 -0.81
CA LYS A 158 -5.54 0.52 -1.08
C LYS A 158 -5.95 0.50 -2.54
N ALA A 159 -4.99 0.50 -3.47
CA ALA A 159 -5.27 0.38 -4.89
C ALA A 159 -5.86 -1.00 -5.21
N GLU A 160 -5.24 -2.06 -4.70
CA GLU A 160 -5.66 -3.44 -4.93
C GLU A 160 -7.04 -3.72 -4.33
N MET A 161 -7.31 -3.25 -3.11
CA MET A 161 -8.63 -3.34 -2.47
C MET A 161 -9.73 -2.69 -3.33
N LYS A 162 -9.43 -1.58 -4.01
CA LYS A 162 -10.38 -0.91 -4.92
C LYS A 162 -10.57 -1.66 -6.24
N GLU A 163 -9.55 -2.34 -6.75
CA GLU A 163 -9.69 -3.23 -7.92
C GLU A 163 -10.57 -4.43 -7.56
N TRP A 164 -10.28 -5.08 -6.43
CA TRP A 164 -11.07 -6.20 -5.92
C TRP A 164 -12.55 -5.84 -5.72
N ASP A 165 -12.82 -4.72 -5.05
CA ASP A 165 -14.19 -4.24 -4.79
C ASP A 165 -14.95 -3.95 -6.09
N ARG A 166 -14.30 -3.30 -7.07
CA ARG A 166 -14.92 -3.09 -8.40
C ARG A 166 -15.21 -4.40 -9.12
N GLY A 167 -14.33 -5.40 -9.00
CA GLY A 167 -14.55 -6.71 -9.61
C GLY A 167 -15.68 -7.48 -8.96
N GLN A 168 -15.82 -7.40 -7.64
CA GLN A 168 -16.98 -7.94 -6.91
C GLN A 168 -18.27 -7.28 -7.37
N GLN A 169 -18.34 -5.94 -7.40
CA GLN A 169 -19.52 -5.20 -7.86
C GLN A 169 -19.90 -5.55 -9.30
N TRP A 170 -18.91 -5.75 -10.17
CA TRP A 170 -19.16 -6.19 -11.55
C TRP A 170 -19.75 -7.60 -11.59
N LEU A 171 -19.19 -8.55 -10.83
CA LEU A 171 -19.72 -9.91 -10.74
C LEU A 171 -21.12 -9.97 -10.13
N GLU A 172 -21.43 -9.13 -9.15
CA GLU A 172 -22.77 -9.03 -8.55
C GLU A 172 -23.79 -8.48 -9.55
N LYS A 173 -23.39 -7.52 -10.39
CA LYS A 173 -24.26 -6.92 -11.40
C LYS A 173 -24.51 -7.84 -12.59
N GLU A 174 -23.49 -8.55 -13.06
CA GLU A 174 -23.54 -9.41 -14.25
C GLU A 174 -23.75 -10.90 -13.89
N GLY A 175 -23.93 -11.24 -12.62
CA GLY A 175 -24.01 -12.61 -12.09
C GLY A 175 -25.21 -13.46 -12.57
N GLU A 176 -26.09 -12.90 -13.39
CA GLU A 176 -27.17 -13.63 -14.05
C GLU A 176 -26.72 -14.36 -15.34
N PHE A 177 -25.50 -14.08 -15.84
CA PHE A 177 -24.98 -14.75 -17.03
C PHE A 177 -24.38 -16.13 -16.71
N ASN A 178 -24.63 -17.11 -17.59
CA ASN A 178 -24.29 -18.52 -17.42
C ASN A 178 -22.82 -18.75 -17.03
N ASN A 179 -22.58 -19.61 -16.01
CA ASN A 179 -21.25 -20.08 -15.59
C ASN A 179 -20.40 -20.76 -16.69
N GLY A 180 -20.96 -20.99 -17.89
CA GLY A 180 -20.22 -21.48 -19.05
C GLY A 180 -19.52 -20.38 -19.87
N ASP A 181 -19.76 -19.10 -19.55
CA ASP A 181 -19.11 -17.98 -20.23
C ASP A 181 -17.65 -17.83 -19.77
N VAL A 182 -16.74 -17.78 -20.74
CA VAL A 182 -15.31 -17.54 -20.52
C VAL A 182 -15.11 -16.20 -19.84
N CYS A 183 -15.85 -15.17 -20.24
CA CYS A 183 -15.72 -13.84 -19.65
C CYS A 183 -16.02 -13.86 -18.14
N MET A 184 -17.12 -14.51 -17.75
CA MET A 184 -17.48 -14.67 -16.33
C MET A 184 -16.47 -15.52 -15.57
N THR A 185 -15.97 -16.60 -16.18
CA THR A 185 -14.96 -17.46 -15.56
C THR A 185 -13.65 -16.69 -15.31
N MET A 186 -13.20 -15.93 -16.31
CA MET A 186 -11.98 -15.12 -16.20
C MET A 186 -12.14 -13.94 -15.23
N ALA A 187 -13.33 -13.33 -15.15
CA ALA A 187 -13.62 -12.31 -14.16
C ALA A 187 -13.54 -12.86 -12.73
N ASN A 188 -14.10 -14.05 -12.48
CA ASN A 188 -13.98 -14.73 -11.20
C ASN A 188 -12.51 -14.99 -10.82
N HIS A 189 -11.70 -15.46 -11.76
CA HIS A 189 -10.27 -15.71 -11.51
C HIS A 189 -9.45 -14.43 -11.38
N PHE A 190 -9.82 -13.34 -12.06
CA PHE A 190 -9.25 -12.01 -11.83
C PHE A 190 -9.52 -11.54 -10.39
N VAL A 191 -10.76 -11.64 -9.93
CA VAL A 191 -11.12 -11.23 -8.56
C VAL A 191 -10.46 -12.11 -7.50
N GLN A 192 -10.35 -13.42 -7.75
CA GLN A 192 -9.58 -14.33 -6.91
C GLN A 192 -8.10 -13.89 -6.84
N TRP A 193 -7.50 -13.54 -7.98
CA TRP A 193 -6.12 -13.08 -8.03
C TRP A 193 -5.92 -11.78 -7.26
N SER A 194 -6.81 -10.80 -7.47
CA SER A 194 -6.77 -9.53 -6.76
C SER A 194 -6.87 -9.71 -5.24
N ALA A 195 -7.72 -10.64 -4.78
CA ALA A 195 -7.81 -11.02 -3.38
C ALA A 195 -6.48 -11.58 -2.83
N ARG A 196 -5.78 -12.43 -3.59
CA ARG A 196 -4.45 -12.93 -3.19
C ARG A 196 -3.44 -11.81 -3.05
N ARG A 197 -3.40 -10.88 -4.00
CA ARG A 197 -2.47 -9.74 -3.99
C ARG A 197 -2.75 -8.82 -2.82
N ALA A 198 -4.02 -8.52 -2.52
CA ALA A 198 -4.42 -7.75 -1.35
C ALA A 198 -3.98 -8.44 -0.05
N LYS A 199 -4.22 -9.75 0.09
CA LYS A 199 -3.76 -10.53 1.24
C LYS A 199 -2.23 -10.50 1.39
N ALA A 200 -1.49 -10.70 0.30
CA ALA A 200 -0.04 -10.68 0.31
C ALA A 200 0.55 -9.33 0.74
N LEU A 201 -0.06 -8.21 0.31
CA LEU A 201 0.31 -6.85 0.70
C LEU A 201 -0.06 -6.53 2.16
N HIS A 202 -1.18 -7.08 2.64
CA HIS A 202 -1.60 -6.95 4.04
C HIS A 202 -0.59 -7.67 4.97
N GLU A 203 -0.21 -8.91 4.67
CA GLU A 203 0.82 -9.66 5.41
C GLU A 203 2.17 -8.90 5.43
N GLN A 204 2.55 -8.23 4.32
CA GLN A 204 3.75 -7.39 4.28
C GLN A 204 3.63 -6.17 5.22
N LEU A 205 2.45 -5.55 5.33
CA LEU A 205 2.24 -4.45 6.26
C LEU A 205 2.23 -4.90 7.72
N GLU A 206 1.70 -6.08 8.01
CA GLU A 206 1.79 -6.70 9.34
C GLU A 206 3.25 -6.93 9.72
N ALA A 207 4.03 -7.56 8.83
CA ALA A 207 5.46 -7.79 9.05
C ALA A 207 6.23 -6.47 9.27
N LEU A 208 5.96 -5.43 8.46
CA LEU A 208 6.54 -4.10 8.69
C LEU A 208 6.07 -3.46 10.01
N GLY A 209 4.87 -3.80 10.47
CA GLY A 209 4.33 -3.43 11.78
C GLY A 209 5.22 -3.91 12.93
N GLU A 210 5.74 -5.13 12.80
CA GLU A 210 6.66 -5.76 13.74
C GLU A 210 8.10 -5.26 13.59
N GLY A 211 8.56 -5.04 12.37
CA GLY A 211 9.89 -4.52 12.09
C GLY A 211 10.34 -4.71 10.64
N ILE A 212 11.40 -4.01 10.25
CA ILE A 212 11.96 -4.15 8.89
C ILE A 212 12.60 -5.54 8.68
N GLU A 213 13.17 -6.12 9.72
CA GLU A 213 13.76 -7.47 9.69
C GLU A 213 12.70 -8.56 9.47
N THR A 214 11.54 -8.46 10.12
CA THR A 214 10.40 -9.37 9.91
C THR A 214 9.92 -9.29 8.46
N TYR A 215 9.84 -8.07 7.92
CA TYR A 215 9.50 -7.87 6.51
C TYR A 215 10.48 -8.57 5.58
N TYR A 216 11.80 -8.37 5.73
CA TYR A 216 12.78 -9.05 4.88
C TYR A 216 12.76 -10.57 5.05
N THR A 217 12.52 -11.06 6.26
CA THR A 217 12.37 -12.50 6.54
C THR A 217 11.18 -13.09 5.79
N LEU A 218 10.03 -12.39 5.80
CA LEU A 218 8.84 -12.78 5.03
C LEU A 218 9.15 -12.85 3.53
N MET A 219 9.79 -11.81 2.99
CA MET A 219 10.12 -11.74 1.56
C MET A 219 11.10 -12.85 1.15
N HIS A 220 12.12 -13.12 1.96
CA HIS A 220 13.07 -14.21 1.69
C HIS A 220 12.41 -15.60 1.79
N THR A 221 11.51 -15.80 2.75
CA THR A 221 10.75 -17.05 2.88
C THR A 221 9.88 -17.31 1.64
N ARG A 222 9.26 -16.25 1.08
CA ARG A 222 8.51 -16.37 -0.17
C ARG A 222 9.43 -16.71 -1.35
N GLU A 223 10.55 -16.03 -1.49
CA GLU A 223 11.52 -16.27 -2.57
C GLU A 223 12.08 -17.69 -2.56
N THR A 224 12.43 -18.20 -1.38
CA THR A 224 12.91 -19.58 -1.20
C THR A 224 11.83 -20.62 -1.51
N PHE A 225 10.59 -20.40 -1.05
CA PHE A 225 9.46 -21.26 -1.40
C PHE A 225 9.27 -21.31 -2.92
N TYR A 226 9.37 -20.16 -3.60
CA TYR A 226 9.21 -20.06 -5.04
C TYR A 226 10.34 -20.63 -5.88
N SER A 227 11.54 -20.74 -5.31
CA SER A 227 12.69 -21.37 -5.97
C SER A 227 12.67 -22.90 -5.85
N ALA A 228 11.91 -23.43 -4.88
CA ALA A 228 11.79 -24.86 -4.62
C ALA A 228 10.59 -25.53 -5.31
N THR A 229 9.60 -24.74 -5.73
CA THR A 229 8.40 -25.17 -6.48
C THR A 229 8.54 -24.85 -7.95
#